data_AF-A0A9P0ZTZ9-F1
#
_entry.id   AF-A0A9P0ZTZ9-F1
#
_cell.length_a   1.000
_cell.length_b   1.000
_cell.length_c   1.000
_cell.angle_alpha   90.00
_cell.angle_beta   90.00
_cell.angle_gamma   90.00
#
_symmetry.space_group_name_H-M   'P 1'
#
loop_
_entity.id
_entity.type
_entity.pdbx_description
1 polymer ?
#
loop_
_entity_poly.entity_id
_entity_poly.type
_entity_poly.pdbx_seq_one_letter_code
_entity_poly.pdbx_strand_id
1 'polypeptide(L)'
;MQSFLLFVLRLSITLILSGFHKIGYAVEGGFCSAPPILSFDSGSRPLYWKVTNPTLSPSRLQDLPGFTRSVYKRDHALVAPESHVFSPLSDWTNTLAAYLVTPEMGSHFVMYLANMQENSTSGLPPMGVERFIFVVKGNVVLTIVPGRRHLLKVDSYAYLPPGLEHTVKSDVSVTLVVLERRYAKIENYASREIIGSTDQQPLLETPGEVFELRKLLPTSLDYDFNVHIMDFQPGEFLNVKEVHYNQHGLLLLEGQGIYRLGDS
;
A
#
# COMPACT_ATOMS: atom_id res chain seq x y z
N MET A 1 -15.63 -11.67 -6.61
CA MET A 1 -15.05 -10.31 -6.65
C MET A 1 -13.92 -10.30 -5.65
N GLN A 2 -12.67 -10.16 -6.11
CA GLN A 2 -11.51 -10.26 -5.24
C GLN A 2 -11.11 -8.90 -4.67
N SER A 3 -10.29 -8.91 -3.62
CA SER A 3 -9.89 -7.70 -2.92
C SER A 3 -8.38 -7.60 -2.85
N PHE A 4 -7.84 -6.46 -3.25
CA PHE A 4 -6.52 -5.99 -2.84
C PHE A 4 -6.69 -5.17 -1.58
N LEU A 5 -5.74 -5.25 -0.66
CA LEU A 5 -5.86 -4.65 0.67
C LEU A 5 -4.65 -3.76 0.92
N LEU A 6 -4.82 -2.45 0.94
CA LEU A 6 -3.83 -1.52 1.46
C LEU A 6 -4.18 -1.26 2.93
N PHE A 7 -3.26 -1.52 3.85
CA PHE A 7 -3.49 -1.35 5.29
C PHE A 7 -2.85 -0.05 5.77
N VAL A 8 -3.59 0.77 6.51
CA VAL A 8 -3.11 2.00 7.16
C VAL A 8 -3.35 1.86 8.66
N LEU A 9 -2.33 1.57 9.47
CA LEU A 9 -2.53 1.60 10.92
C LEU A 9 -2.27 3.02 11.44
N ARG A 10 -3.34 3.79 11.67
CA ARG A 10 -3.24 5.15 12.23
C ARG A 10 -3.05 5.13 13.74
N LEU A 11 -2.07 5.89 14.23
CA LEU A 11 -1.93 6.21 15.64
C LEU A 11 -2.76 7.46 15.93
N SER A 12 -4.00 7.32 16.41
CA SER A 12 -4.76 8.48 16.88
C SER A 12 -4.24 8.88 18.26
N ILE A 13 -3.45 9.96 18.34
CA ILE A 13 -3.14 10.59 19.63
C ILE A 13 -4.36 11.40 20.05
N THR A 14 -5.27 10.79 20.80
CA THR A 14 -6.31 11.55 21.51
C THR A 14 -5.63 12.26 22.68
N LEU A 15 -5.37 13.56 22.52
CA LEU A 15 -4.77 14.39 23.56
C LEU A 15 -5.80 14.62 24.67
N ILE A 16 -5.88 13.70 25.64
CA ILE A 16 -6.67 13.89 26.85
C ILE A 16 -5.88 14.81 27.77
N LEU A 17 -6.21 16.10 27.74
CA LEU A 17 -5.81 17.07 28.76
C LEU A 17 -6.61 16.78 30.04
N SER A 18 -6.05 15.96 30.92
CA SER A 18 -6.48 15.89 32.32
C SER A 18 -5.28 16.17 33.23
N GLY A 19 -5.21 17.38 33.77
CA GLY A 19 -4.26 17.72 34.80
C GLY A 19 -4.70 17.17 36.15
N PHE A 20 -3.80 16.52 36.88
CA PHE A 20 -3.87 16.40 38.34
C PHE A 20 -2.47 16.27 38.97
N HIS A 21 -2.40 16.70 40.22
CA HIS A 21 -1.24 17.01 41.05
C HIS A 21 -0.29 15.84 41.38
N LYS A 22 0.96 16.22 41.70
CA LYS A 22 2.05 15.43 42.33
C LYS A 22 1.59 14.71 43.60
N ILE A 23 2.18 13.53 43.86
CA ILE A 23 2.90 13.14 45.09
C ILE A 23 3.84 11.98 44.70
N GLY A 24 5.10 12.05 45.13
CA GLY A 24 6.11 11.03 44.85
C GLY A 24 6.32 10.06 46.02
N TYR A 25 6.86 8.89 45.71
CA TYR A 25 7.68 8.07 46.61
C TYR A 25 8.71 7.32 45.78
N ALA A 26 9.98 7.42 46.20
CA ALA A 26 11.11 6.71 45.63
C ALA A 26 11.17 5.28 46.18
N VAL A 27 11.39 4.31 45.31
CA VAL A 27 11.92 2.98 45.67
C VAL A 27 12.92 2.59 44.58
N GLU A 28 14.17 2.41 44.99
CA GLU A 28 15.26 1.88 44.18
C GLU A 28 15.02 0.40 43.83
N GLY A 29 15.16 0.05 42.56
CA GLY A 29 15.12 -1.33 42.08
C GLY A 29 15.57 -1.36 40.63
N GLY A 30 16.83 -1.75 40.41
CA GLY A 30 17.47 -1.77 39.09
C GLY A 30 16.78 -2.72 38.13
N PHE A 31 16.08 -2.16 37.15
CA PHE A 31 15.78 -2.82 35.88
C PHE A 31 16.55 -2.09 34.78
N CYS A 32 17.11 -2.85 33.85
CA CYS A 32 17.78 -2.32 32.67
C CYS A 32 16.85 -1.35 31.93
N SER A 33 17.07 -0.05 32.14
CA SER A 33 16.41 1.01 31.39
C SER A 33 16.91 0.93 29.95
N ALA A 34 16.09 0.40 29.05
CA ALA A 34 16.27 0.68 27.64
C ALA A 34 16.30 2.21 27.48
N PRO A 35 17.28 2.77 26.73
CA PRO A 35 17.32 4.22 26.53
C PRO A 35 15.96 4.66 25.97
N PRO A 36 15.38 5.76 26.48
CA PRO A 36 14.13 6.26 25.95
C PRO A 36 14.31 6.44 24.44
N ILE A 37 13.39 5.88 23.65
CA ILE A 37 13.30 6.19 22.23
C ILE A 37 13.20 7.70 22.18
N LEU A 38 14.28 8.36 21.76
CA LEU A 38 14.28 9.76 21.44
C LEU A 38 13.05 9.98 20.57
N SER A 39 12.10 10.74 21.09
CA SER A 39 10.98 11.27 20.33
C SER A 39 11.60 12.13 19.24
N PHE A 40 11.95 11.49 18.13
CA PHE A 40 12.41 12.15 16.94
C PHE A 40 11.28 13.06 16.50
N ASP A 41 11.56 14.35 16.66
CA ASP A 41 10.84 15.51 16.18
C ASP A 41 9.64 15.17 15.27
N SER A 42 8.44 15.43 15.79
CA SER A 42 7.18 15.41 15.07
C SER A 42 7.06 16.57 14.06
N GLY A 43 8.18 16.99 13.47
CA GLY A 43 8.16 17.78 12.26
C GLY A 43 7.53 16.95 11.16
N SER A 44 6.41 17.44 10.62
CA SER A 44 5.44 16.74 9.77
C SER A 44 6.09 15.83 8.72
N ARG A 45 6.27 14.54 9.07
CA ARG A 45 6.66 13.53 8.08
C ARG A 45 5.55 13.46 7.02
N PRO A 46 5.89 13.41 5.73
CA PRO A 46 4.88 13.23 4.69
C PRO A 46 4.02 11.99 4.95
N LEU A 47 2.77 12.02 4.47
CA LEU A 47 1.89 10.85 4.48
C LEU A 47 2.60 9.66 3.81
N TYR A 48 2.48 8.46 4.39
CA TYR A 48 3.13 7.23 3.94
C TYR A 48 4.66 7.22 3.90
N TRP A 49 5.33 8.18 4.58
CA TRP A 49 6.79 8.27 4.63
C TRP A 49 7.49 6.94 4.97
N LYS A 50 6.91 6.13 5.89
CA LYS A 50 7.49 4.85 6.30
C LYS A 50 7.50 3.78 5.21
N VAL A 51 6.69 3.92 4.14
CA VAL A 51 6.72 3.02 2.98
C VAL A 51 8.07 3.11 2.26
N THR A 52 8.58 4.32 2.06
CA THR A 52 9.87 4.57 1.39
C THR A 52 11.03 4.69 2.37
N ASN A 53 10.75 4.88 3.66
CA ASN A 53 11.73 5.07 4.72
C ASN A 53 11.38 4.20 5.94
N PRO A 54 11.43 2.86 5.79
CA PRO A 54 11.05 1.94 6.85
C PRO A 54 11.96 2.09 8.08
N THR A 55 11.39 1.88 9.27
CA THR A 55 12.12 2.01 10.54
C THR A 55 13.32 1.07 10.61
N LEU A 56 13.14 -0.18 10.18
CA LEU A 56 14.21 -1.11 9.88
C LEU A 56 14.51 -1.04 8.38
N SER A 57 15.50 -0.24 8.01
CA SER A 57 15.94 -0.05 6.63
C SER A 57 16.98 -1.09 6.21
N PRO A 58 17.14 -1.38 4.90
CA PRO A 58 18.15 -2.30 4.40
C PRO A 58 19.58 -1.93 4.86
N SER A 59 19.89 -0.64 4.94
CA SER A 59 21.18 -0.14 5.44
C SER A 59 21.50 -0.54 6.88
N ARG A 60 20.49 -0.80 7.72
CA ARG A 60 20.69 -1.28 9.09
C ARG A 60 21.05 -2.77 9.17
N LEU A 61 20.98 -3.49 8.06
CA LEU A 61 21.23 -4.93 7.96
C LEU A 61 22.56 -5.24 7.24
N GLN A 62 23.34 -4.22 6.87
CA GLN A 62 24.56 -4.37 6.07
C GLN A 62 25.60 -5.32 6.71
N ASP A 63 25.63 -5.41 8.04
CA ASP A 63 26.58 -6.22 8.80
C ASP A 63 26.00 -7.59 9.22
N LEU A 64 24.87 -7.99 8.65
CA LEU A 64 24.23 -9.29 8.88
C LEU A 64 24.15 -10.09 7.57
N PRO A 65 25.24 -10.78 7.17
CA PRO A 65 25.30 -11.47 5.88
C PRO A 65 24.17 -12.49 5.73
N GLY A 66 23.38 -12.33 4.65
CA GLY A 66 22.28 -13.24 4.30
C GLY A 66 21.01 -13.07 5.15
N PHE A 67 20.98 -12.13 6.10
CA PHE A 67 19.78 -11.89 6.89
C PHE A 67 18.68 -11.23 6.04
N THR A 68 17.46 -11.75 6.16
CA THR A 68 16.25 -11.12 5.60
C THR A 68 15.03 -11.52 6.43
N ARG A 69 14.05 -10.62 6.50
CA ARG A 69 12.71 -10.89 7.03
C ARG A 69 11.77 -11.48 5.99
N SER A 70 12.18 -11.47 4.71
CA SER A 70 11.33 -11.97 3.64
C SER A 70 11.18 -13.47 3.71
N VAL A 71 9.96 -13.94 3.43
CA VAL A 71 9.59 -15.35 3.46
C VAL A 71 8.66 -15.62 2.27
N TYR A 72 8.93 -16.69 1.52
CA TYR A 72 8.05 -17.19 0.47
C TYR A 72 7.64 -18.63 0.81
N LYS A 73 6.34 -18.88 0.98
CA LYS A 73 5.76 -20.20 1.26
C LYS A 73 4.71 -20.55 0.20
N ARG A 74 4.16 -21.76 0.31
CA ARG A 74 3.19 -22.34 -0.62
C ARG A 74 1.95 -21.47 -0.86
N ASP A 75 1.44 -20.82 0.18
CA ASP A 75 0.14 -20.12 0.17
C ASP A 75 0.22 -18.65 0.58
N HIS A 76 1.42 -18.15 0.91
CA HIS A 76 1.63 -16.75 1.26
C HIS A 76 3.10 -16.33 1.12
N ALA A 77 3.32 -15.02 1.10
CA ALA A 77 4.65 -14.43 1.15
C ALA A 77 4.66 -13.18 2.01
N LEU A 78 5.78 -12.95 2.71
CA LEU A 78 6.15 -11.67 3.29
C LEU A 78 7.34 -11.14 2.48
N VAL A 79 7.15 -10.03 1.76
CA VAL A 79 8.23 -9.39 1.00
C VAL A 79 8.65 -8.11 1.73
N ALA A 80 9.83 -8.13 2.35
CA ALA A 80 10.36 -7.03 3.14
C ALA A 80 11.28 -6.11 2.30
N PRO A 81 11.45 -4.83 2.70
CA PRO A 81 12.16 -3.82 1.90
C PRO A 81 13.57 -4.21 1.46
N GLU A 82 14.32 -4.95 2.28
CA GLU A 82 15.69 -5.40 1.97
C GLU A 82 15.76 -6.47 0.87
N SER A 83 14.63 -7.04 0.46
CA SER A 83 14.54 -8.03 -0.62
C SER A 83 13.96 -7.47 -1.91
N HIS A 84 13.62 -6.19 -1.97
CA HIS A 84 13.14 -5.58 -3.21
C HIS A 84 14.25 -5.57 -4.26
N VAL A 85 13.97 -6.16 -5.42
CA VAL A 85 14.89 -6.17 -6.57
C VAL A 85 14.40 -5.14 -7.58
N PHE A 86 15.08 -4.00 -7.66
CA PHE A 86 14.75 -2.94 -8.61
C PHE A 86 15.48 -3.14 -9.93
N SER A 87 14.73 -3.17 -11.04
CA SER A 87 15.26 -3.19 -12.40
C SER A 87 14.55 -2.17 -13.28
N PRO A 88 15.13 -1.72 -14.41
CA PRO A 88 14.41 -0.90 -15.39
C PRO A 88 13.08 -1.55 -15.78
N LEU A 89 12.00 -0.76 -15.75
CA LEU A 89 10.67 -1.24 -16.13
C LEU A 89 10.49 -1.10 -17.64
N SER A 90 10.23 -2.21 -18.33
CA SER A 90 10.03 -2.25 -19.78
C SER A 90 8.93 -1.27 -20.22
N ASP A 91 9.16 -0.58 -21.34
CA ASP A 91 8.28 0.43 -21.94
C ASP A 91 8.04 1.69 -21.09
N TRP A 92 8.64 1.79 -19.91
CA TRP A 92 8.63 3.02 -19.09
C TRP A 92 9.95 3.77 -19.25
N THR A 93 9.88 5.10 -19.28
CA THR A 93 11.05 5.97 -19.33
C THR A 93 11.49 6.33 -17.90
N ASN A 94 12.79 6.19 -17.63
CA ASN A 94 13.45 6.58 -16.37
C ASN A 94 12.72 6.07 -15.10
N THR A 95 12.33 4.80 -15.12
CA THR A 95 11.58 4.16 -14.03
C THR A 95 12.21 2.82 -13.68
N LEU A 96 12.45 2.60 -12.38
CA LEU A 96 12.82 1.30 -11.83
C LEU A 96 11.58 0.65 -11.20
N ALA A 97 11.42 -0.65 -11.37
CA ALA A 97 10.35 -1.40 -10.72
C ALA A 97 10.89 -2.56 -9.89
N ALA A 98 10.22 -2.83 -8.77
CA ALA A 98 10.37 -4.05 -7.99
C ALA A 98 9.03 -4.79 -7.99
N TYR A 99 8.97 -5.92 -8.70
CA TYR A 99 7.82 -6.82 -8.65
C TYR A 99 7.78 -7.54 -7.31
N LEU A 100 6.67 -7.40 -6.60
CA LEU A 100 6.43 -7.99 -5.29
C LEU A 100 5.60 -9.28 -5.40
N VAL A 101 4.61 -9.27 -6.30
CA VAL A 101 3.74 -10.41 -6.58
C VAL A 101 3.60 -10.57 -8.09
N THR A 102 3.67 -11.81 -8.56
CA THR A 102 3.40 -12.17 -9.96
C THR A 102 2.63 -13.49 -10.05
N PRO A 103 2.11 -13.86 -11.23
CA PRO A 103 1.44 -15.14 -11.43
C PRO A 103 2.32 -16.38 -11.15
N GLU A 104 3.64 -16.26 -11.16
CA GLU A 104 4.56 -17.35 -10.76
C GLU A 104 4.40 -17.75 -9.29
N MET A 105 3.76 -16.90 -8.48
CA MET A 105 3.39 -17.18 -7.09
C MET A 105 1.98 -17.80 -6.96
N GLY A 106 1.32 -18.15 -8.08
CA GLY A 106 -0.06 -18.67 -8.10
C GLY A 106 -1.14 -17.60 -8.05
N SER A 107 -0.75 -16.33 -8.09
CA SER A 107 -1.70 -15.22 -8.28
C SER A 107 -2.11 -15.11 -9.75
N HIS A 108 -3.04 -14.20 -10.02
CA HIS A 108 -3.50 -13.85 -11.36
C HIS A 108 -3.47 -12.33 -11.60
N PHE A 109 -2.64 -11.65 -10.81
CA PHE A 109 -2.33 -10.24 -10.91
C PHE A 109 -0.82 -10.05 -10.75
N VAL A 110 -0.33 -8.87 -11.07
CA VAL A 110 0.99 -8.41 -10.63
C VAL A 110 0.82 -7.25 -9.66
N MET A 111 1.71 -7.20 -8.67
CA MET A 111 1.85 -6.07 -7.76
C MET A 111 3.30 -5.64 -7.76
N TYR A 112 3.57 -4.37 -8.02
CA TYR A 112 4.93 -3.86 -8.06
C TYR A 112 5.02 -2.42 -7.55
N LEU A 113 6.21 -2.08 -7.03
CA LEU A 113 6.58 -0.71 -6.73
C LEU A 113 7.24 -0.11 -7.96
N ALA A 114 6.75 1.02 -8.44
CA ALA A 114 7.37 1.78 -9.52
C ALA A 114 8.02 3.05 -8.95
N ASN A 115 9.36 3.09 -8.99
CA ASN A 115 10.18 4.23 -8.63
C ASN A 115 10.48 5.05 -9.89
N MET A 116 9.55 5.95 -10.17
CA MET A 116 9.64 6.94 -11.26
C MET A 116 10.65 8.03 -10.87
N GLN A 117 11.72 8.17 -11.65
CA GLN A 117 12.71 9.24 -11.44
C GLN A 117 12.24 10.54 -12.12
N GLU A 118 13.05 11.60 -12.06
CA GLU A 118 12.75 12.86 -12.75
C GLU A 118 12.57 12.66 -14.26
N ASN A 119 11.63 13.39 -14.87
CA ASN A 119 11.31 13.29 -16.30
C ASN A 119 10.94 11.85 -16.75
N SER A 120 10.19 11.13 -15.93
CA SER A 120 9.73 9.76 -16.19
C SER A 120 8.36 9.72 -16.85
N THR A 121 8.08 8.64 -17.56
CA THR A 121 6.82 8.44 -18.27
C THR A 121 6.47 6.95 -18.31
N SER A 122 5.22 6.60 -18.07
CA SER A 122 4.76 5.21 -18.09
C SER A 122 4.53 4.65 -19.50
N GLY A 123 4.83 3.37 -19.70
CA GLY A 123 4.34 2.60 -20.83
C GLY A 123 2.90 2.11 -20.63
N LEU A 124 2.20 1.82 -21.73
CA LEU A 124 0.88 1.17 -21.69
C LEU A 124 1.02 -0.28 -21.21
N PRO A 125 0.03 -0.80 -20.46
CA PRO A 125 0.00 -2.23 -20.13
C PRO A 125 -0.33 -3.06 -21.39
N PRO A 126 -0.08 -4.38 -21.37
CA PRO A 126 -0.46 -5.26 -22.48
C PRO A 126 -1.97 -5.23 -22.79
N MET A 127 -2.32 -5.66 -24.00
CA MET A 127 -3.73 -5.76 -24.42
C MET A 127 -4.58 -6.63 -23.47
N GLY A 128 -5.75 -6.10 -23.09
CA GLY A 128 -6.69 -6.76 -22.18
C GLY A 128 -6.29 -6.71 -20.70
N VAL A 129 -5.24 -5.96 -20.36
CA VAL A 129 -4.80 -5.76 -18.98
C VAL A 129 -5.40 -4.46 -18.42
N GLU A 130 -6.06 -4.57 -17.29
CA GLU A 130 -6.48 -3.42 -16.48
C GLU A 130 -5.37 -3.03 -15.51
N ARG A 131 -5.27 -1.74 -15.18
CA ARG A 131 -4.23 -1.18 -14.32
C ARG A 131 -4.85 -0.34 -13.21
N PHE A 132 -4.36 -0.53 -12.00
CA PHE A 132 -4.63 0.37 -10.87
C PHE A 132 -3.31 0.96 -10.37
N ILE A 133 -3.25 2.27 -10.17
CA ILE A 133 -2.10 2.99 -9.62
C ILE A 133 -2.50 3.69 -8.33
N PHE A 134 -1.61 3.69 -7.35
CA PHE A 134 -1.75 4.40 -6.07
C PHE A 134 -0.46 5.16 -5.77
N VAL A 135 -0.57 6.46 -5.47
CA VAL A 135 0.60 7.31 -5.22
C VAL A 135 0.99 7.25 -3.75
N VAL A 136 2.18 6.73 -3.45
CA VAL A 136 2.71 6.67 -2.07
C VAL A 136 3.74 7.74 -1.77
N LYS A 137 4.39 8.30 -2.80
CA LYS A 137 5.36 9.40 -2.66
C LYS A 137 5.32 10.30 -3.89
N GLY A 138 5.31 11.62 -3.68
CA GLY A 138 5.37 12.62 -4.75
C GLY A 138 4.01 12.87 -5.40
N ASN A 139 4.01 13.23 -6.68
CA ASN A 139 2.81 13.45 -7.48
C ASN A 139 3.07 13.15 -8.96
N VAL A 140 2.03 12.72 -9.67
CA VAL A 140 2.09 12.41 -11.10
C VAL A 140 0.96 13.09 -11.84
N VAL A 141 1.14 13.31 -13.14
CA VAL A 141 0.07 13.72 -14.05
C VAL A 141 -0.37 12.52 -14.86
N LEU A 142 -1.60 12.07 -14.66
CA LEU A 142 -2.28 11.10 -15.50
C LEU A 142 -2.95 11.84 -16.66
N THR A 143 -2.72 11.38 -17.89
CA THR A 143 -3.39 11.86 -19.11
C THR A 143 -4.13 10.70 -19.75
N ILE A 144 -5.43 10.86 -20.01
CA ILE A 144 -6.31 9.88 -20.67
C ILE A 144 -6.74 10.45 -22.02
N VAL A 145 -6.65 9.65 -23.08
CA VAL A 145 -7.01 10.08 -24.45
C VAL A 145 -8.54 10.15 -24.61
N PRO A 146 -9.10 11.21 -25.25
CA PRO A 146 -8.43 12.42 -25.74
C PRO A 146 -8.33 13.53 -24.67
N GLY A 147 -7.12 13.78 -24.17
CA GLY A 147 -6.73 15.03 -23.51
C GLY A 147 -7.15 15.28 -22.05
N ARG A 148 -7.80 14.34 -21.36
CA ARG A 148 -8.18 14.53 -19.94
C ARG A 148 -6.97 14.37 -19.03
N ARG A 149 -6.63 15.41 -18.28
CA ARG A 149 -5.44 15.45 -17.40
C ARG A 149 -5.85 15.52 -15.93
N HIS A 150 -5.19 14.72 -15.09
CA HIS A 150 -5.46 14.63 -13.67
C HIS A 150 -4.14 14.65 -12.89
N LEU A 151 -4.03 15.56 -11.92
CA LEU A 151 -2.90 15.58 -10.98
C LEU A 151 -3.22 14.62 -9.83
N LEU A 152 -2.43 13.56 -9.71
CA LEU A 152 -2.54 12.58 -8.63
C LEU A 152 -1.43 12.87 -7.62
N LYS A 153 -1.81 13.21 -6.38
CA LYS A 153 -0.87 13.44 -5.27
C LYS A 153 -0.80 12.17 -4.42
N VAL A 154 0.07 12.15 -3.41
CA VAL A 154 0.05 11.08 -2.38
C VAL A 154 -1.40 10.84 -1.91
N ASP A 155 -1.78 9.57 -1.79
CA ASP A 155 -3.13 9.09 -1.45
C ASP A 155 -4.19 9.17 -2.57
N SER A 156 -3.82 9.73 -3.73
CA SER A 156 -4.62 9.63 -4.95
C SER A 156 -4.38 8.30 -5.66
N TYR A 157 -5.41 7.84 -6.38
CA TYR A 157 -5.37 6.63 -7.17
C TYR A 157 -6.09 6.78 -8.51
N ALA A 158 -5.78 5.89 -9.43
CA ALA A 158 -6.53 5.73 -10.66
C ALA A 158 -6.66 4.26 -11.06
N TYR A 159 -7.86 3.86 -11.44
CA TYR A 159 -8.16 2.63 -12.15
C TYR A 159 -8.34 2.92 -13.64
N LEU A 160 -7.74 2.08 -14.47
CA LEU A 160 -7.65 2.22 -15.91
C LEU A 160 -8.16 0.92 -16.53
N PRO A 161 -9.35 0.92 -17.17
CA PRO A 161 -9.93 -0.27 -17.78
C PRO A 161 -9.05 -0.81 -18.92
N PRO A 162 -9.22 -2.09 -19.28
CA PRO A 162 -8.39 -2.72 -20.31
C PRO A 162 -8.53 -2.00 -21.65
N GLY A 163 -7.39 -1.69 -22.28
CA GLY A 163 -7.35 -1.03 -23.59
C GLY A 163 -7.55 0.49 -23.56
N LEU A 164 -7.70 1.11 -22.39
CA LEU A 164 -7.74 2.57 -22.29
C LEU A 164 -6.36 3.18 -22.53
N GLU A 165 -6.24 4.02 -23.56
CA GLU A 165 -5.02 4.77 -23.82
C GLU A 165 -4.79 5.86 -22.77
N HIS A 166 -3.65 5.78 -22.09
CA HIS A 166 -3.28 6.71 -21.03
C HIS A 166 -1.75 6.86 -20.90
N THR A 167 -1.33 7.88 -20.15
CA THR A 167 0.07 8.08 -19.80
C THR A 167 0.17 8.70 -18.40
N VAL A 168 1.08 8.18 -17.57
CA VAL A 168 1.45 8.74 -16.28
C VAL A 168 2.83 9.37 -16.43
N LYS A 169 2.94 10.67 -16.12
CA LYS A 169 4.20 11.43 -16.22
C LYS A 169 4.55 12.06 -14.89
N SER A 170 5.84 12.12 -14.59
CA SER A 170 6.36 12.93 -13.49
C SER A 170 7.63 13.66 -13.91
N ASP A 171 7.74 14.92 -13.51
CA ASP A 171 8.97 15.70 -13.64
C ASP A 171 9.80 15.66 -12.34
N VAL A 172 9.33 14.96 -11.31
CA VAL A 172 10.00 14.75 -10.01
C VAL A 172 10.07 13.28 -9.62
N SER A 173 10.89 12.92 -8.63
CA SER A 173 10.92 11.55 -8.09
C SER A 173 9.61 11.17 -7.38
N VAL A 174 9.05 10.02 -7.77
CA VAL A 174 7.77 9.50 -7.31
C VAL A 174 7.89 8.01 -7.04
N THR A 175 7.13 7.52 -6.05
CA THR A 175 6.89 6.09 -5.88
C THR A 175 5.41 5.79 -6.02
N LEU A 176 5.08 4.86 -6.90
CA LEU A 176 3.74 4.31 -7.09
C LEU A 176 3.69 2.86 -6.64
N VAL A 177 2.52 2.44 -6.15
CA VAL A 177 2.13 1.03 -6.11
C VAL A 177 1.25 0.79 -7.31
N VAL A 178 1.59 -0.22 -8.11
CA VAL A 178 0.83 -0.57 -9.31
C VAL A 178 0.35 -2.01 -9.21
N LEU A 179 -0.92 -2.19 -9.54
CA LEU A 179 -1.58 -3.48 -9.70
C LEU A 179 -1.99 -3.61 -11.16
N GLU A 180 -1.70 -4.75 -11.77
CA GLU A 180 -2.21 -5.06 -13.10
C GLU A 180 -2.75 -6.47 -13.15
N ARG A 181 -3.80 -6.67 -13.94
CA ARG A 181 -4.47 -7.95 -14.08
C ARG A 181 -5.05 -8.10 -15.48
N ARG A 182 -5.13 -9.32 -16.00
CA ARG A 182 -5.93 -9.59 -17.20
C ARG A 182 -7.41 -9.53 -16.81
N TYR A 183 -8.13 -8.56 -17.36
CA TYR A 183 -9.53 -8.32 -17.04
C TYR A 183 -10.40 -9.52 -17.43
N ALA A 184 -11.14 -10.05 -16.47
CA ALA A 184 -12.07 -11.14 -16.66
C ALA A 184 -13.41 -10.58 -17.15
N LYS A 185 -13.49 -10.34 -18.47
CA LYS A 185 -14.70 -9.78 -19.11
C LYS A 185 -15.93 -10.66 -18.86
N ILE A 186 -16.98 -10.04 -18.35
CA ILE A 186 -18.33 -10.61 -18.27
C ILE A 186 -19.19 -9.96 -19.36
N GLU A 187 -20.03 -10.74 -20.02
CA GLU A 187 -20.94 -10.22 -21.06
C GLU A 187 -21.83 -9.11 -20.50
N ASN A 188 -22.01 -8.02 -21.28
CA ASN A 188 -22.77 -6.82 -20.92
C ASN A 188 -22.21 -5.95 -19.77
N TYR A 189 -21.07 -6.31 -19.19
CA TYR A 189 -20.38 -5.49 -18.19
C TYR A 189 -19.08 -4.92 -18.75
N ALA A 190 -18.77 -3.68 -18.37
CA ALA A 190 -17.56 -3.00 -18.81
C ALA A 190 -17.12 -1.97 -17.76
N SER A 191 -15.92 -2.16 -17.22
CA SER A 191 -15.33 -1.20 -16.31
C SER A 191 -15.06 0.14 -16.99
N ARG A 192 -15.07 1.20 -16.19
CA ARG A 192 -14.73 2.57 -16.60
C ARG A 192 -13.55 3.07 -15.79
N GLU A 193 -12.88 4.09 -16.27
CA GLU A 193 -11.83 4.74 -15.49
C GLU A 193 -12.41 5.31 -14.20
N ILE A 194 -11.66 5.15 -13.11
CA ILE A 194 -11.97 5.76 -11.80
C ILE A 194 -10.74 6.53 -11.37
N ILE A 195 -10.94 7.77 -10.93
CA ILE A 195 -9.87 8.62 -10.42
C ILE A 195 -10.40 9.19 -9.11
N GLY A 196 -9.62 9.03 -8.04
CA GLY A 196 -10.06 9.40 -6.71
C GLY A 196 -8.92 9.59 -5.74
N SER A 197 -9.30 9.85 -4.49
CA SER A 197 -8.42 9.95 -3.33
C SER A 197 -9.07 9.22 -2.18
N THR A 198 -8.27 8.56 -1.33
CA THR A 198 -8.79 7.72 -0.23
C THR A 198 -9.67 8.52 0.73
N ASP A 199 -9.24 9.74 1.07
CA ASP A 199 -9.94 10.66 1.98
C ASP A 199 -11.33 11.07 1.49
N GLN A 200 -11.62 10.90 0.19
CA GLN A 200 -12.93 11.17 -0.40
C GLN A 200 -13.85 9.95 -0.44
N GLN A 201 -13.34 8.76 -0.11
CA GLN A 201 -14.15 7.55 -0.07
C GLN A 201 -14.91 7.45 1.26
N PRO A 202 -16.20 7.06 1.23
CA PRO A 202 -16.98 6.92 2.43
C PRO A 202 -16.44 5.78 3.29
N LEU A 203 -16.54 5.95 4.61
CA LEU A 203 -16.44 4.84 5.54
C LEU A 203 -17.63 3.91 5.34
N LEU A 204 -17.34 2.61 5.23
CA LEU A 204 -18.33 1.57 5.10
C LEU A 204 -18.55 0.89 6.45
N GLU A 205 -19.77 0.40 6.65
CA GLU A 205 -20.07 -0.46 7.78
C GLU A 205 -19.30 -1.77 7.69
N THR A 206 -18.77 -2.22 8.83
CA THR A 206 -17.99 -3.45 8.98
C THR A 206 -18.63 -4.35 10.03
N PRO A 207 -19.78 -5.00 9.71
CA PRO A 207 -20.53 -5.77 10.70
C PRO A 207 -19.68 -6.87 11.35
N GLY A 208 -19.57 -6.83 12.68
CA GLY A 208 -18.79 -7.80 13.46
C GLY A 208 -17.29 -7.49 13.55
N GLU A 209 -16.83 -6.39 12.97
CA GLU A 209 -15.43 -5.97 12.98
C GLU A 209 -15.29 -4.54 13.53
N VAL A 210 -14.06 -4.14 13.86
CA VAL A 210 -13.76 -2.84 14.49
C VAL A 210 -12.98 -1.89 13.59
N PHE A 211 -12.40 -2.40 12.49
CA PHE A 211 -11.62 -1.58 11.57
C PHE A 211 -12.50 -0.64 10.76
N GLU A 212 -11.92 0.50 10.39
CA GLU A 212 -12.48 1.39 9.38
C GLU A 212 -12.20 0.84 7.99
N LEU A 213 -13.22 0.80 7.12
CA LEU A 213 -13.10 0.30 5.76
C LEU A 213 -13.48 1.36 4.73
N ARG A 214 -12.62 1.56 3.73
CA ARG A 214 -12.96 2.27 2.48
C ARG A 214 -12.71 1.34 1.30
N LYS A 215 -13.58 1.41 0.29
CA LYS A 215 -13.37 0.75 -1.02
C LYS A 215 -13.08 1.81 -2.06
N LEU A 216 -12.04 1.60 -2.85
CA LEU A 216 -11.58 2.57 -3.83
C LEU A 216 -12.26 2.40 -5.19
N LEU A 217 -12.80 1.21 -5.49
CA LEU A 217 -13.55 0.94 -6.71
C LEU A 217 -15.02 0.65 -6.40
N PRO A 218 -15.94 0.86 -7.37
CA PRO A 218 -17.32 0.44 -7.23
C PRO A 218 -17.46 -1.08 -7.00
N THR A 219 -18.55 -1.50 -6.36
CA THR A 219 -18.87 -2.92 -6.13
C THR A 219 -19.76 -3.52 -7.22
N SER A 220 -19.90 -2.83 -8.37
CA SER A 220 -20.66 -3.36 -9.51
C SER A 220 -19.89 -4.50 -10.18
N LEU A 221 -20.63 -5.32 -10.95
CA LEU A 221 -20.06 -6.44 -11.71
C LEU A 221 -19.15 -6.00 -12.87
N ASP A 222 -19.06 -4.69 -13.13
CA ASP A 222 -18.11 -4.13 -14.10
C ASP A 222 -16.65 -4.31 -13.65
N TYR A 223 -16.39 -4.41 -12.34
CA TYR A 223 -15.06 -4.51 -11.77
C TYR A 223 -14.85 -5.92 -11.18
N ASP A 224 -13.81 -6.62 -11.63
CA ASP A 224 -13.57 -8.00 -11.20
C ASP A 224 -12.68 -8.09 -9.93
N PHE A 225 -12.14 -6.96 -9.49
CA PHE A 225 -11.43 -6.77 -8.22
C PHE A 225 -11.81 -5.43 -7.56
N ASN A 226 -11.42 -5.26 -6.30
CA ASN A 226 -11.49 -4.00 -5.58
C ASN A 226 -10.19 -3.71 -4.82
N VAL A 227 -9.94 -2.45 -4.44
CA VAL A 227 -8.84 -2.07 -3.56
C VAL A 227 -9.43 -1.47 -2.30
N HIS A 228 -9.06 -2.03 -1.15
CA HIS A 228 -9.57 -1.61 0.14
C HIS A 228 -8.49 -0.83 0.90
N ILE A 229 -8.90 0.20 1.62
CA ILE A 229 -8.11 0.81 2.69
C ILE A 229 -8.71 0.36 4.01
N MET A 230 -7.90 -0.27 4.86
CA MET A 230 -8.32 -0.68 6.20
C MET A 230 -7.48 0.00 7.26
N ASP A 231 -8.16 0.71 8.18
CA ASP A 231 -7.52 1.32 9.34
C ASP A 231 -7.90 0.61 10.63
N PHE A 232 -6.88 0.29 11.44
CA PHE A 232 -7.04 -0.26 12.78
C PHE A 232 -6.36 0.69 13.77
N GLN A 233 -6.99 0.90 14.93
CA GLN A 233 -6.35 1.56 16.06
C GLN A 233 -5.39 0.59 16.78
N PRO A 234 -4.40 1.10 17.53
CA PRO A 234 -3.51 0.24 18.31
C PRO A 234 -4.27 -0.69 19.25
N GLY A 235 -4.05 -2.00 19.08
CA GLY A 235 -4.71 -3.05 19.87
C GLY A 235 -5.94 -3.67 19.21
N GLU A 236 -6.46 -3.08 18.13
CA GLU A 236 -7.51 -3.69 17.33
C GLU A 236 -6.97 -4.82 16.44
N PHE A 237 -7.83 -5.78 16.13
CA PHE A 237 -7.52 -6.95 15.32
C PHE A 237 -8.79 -7.48 14.64
N LEU A 238 -8.61 -8.34 13.63
CA LEU A 238 -9.73 -9.03 12.98
C LEU A 238 -10.39 -10.05 13.93
N ASN A 239 -11.69 -9.89 14.14
CA ASN A 239 -12.46 -10.85 14.94
C ASN A 239 -12.57 -12.18 14.20
N VAL A 240 -12.90 -12.15 12.90
CA VAL A 240 -12.92 -13.32 12.02
C VAL A 240 -11.50 -13.76 11.63
N LYS A 241 -11.28 -15.08 11.60
CA LYS A 241 -10.03 -15.69 11.10
C LYS A 241 -10.32 -16.11 9.68
N GLU A 242 -10.16 -15.18 8.74
CA GLU A 242 -10.65 -15.33 7.37
C GLU A 242 -10.08 -16.59 6.69
N VAL A 243 -10.99 -17.36 6.09
CA VAL A 243 -10.67 -18.48 5.19
C VAL A 243 -11.63 -18.39 4.01
N HIS A 244 -11.15 -17.92 2.86
CA HIS A 244 -11.96 -17.72 1.67
C HIS A 244 -11.13 -17.89 0.39
N TYR A 245 -11.81 -18.05 -0.74
CA TYR A 245 -11.16 -18.25 -2.04
C TYR A 245 -10.52 -16.98 -2.63
N ASN A 246 -10.77 -15.80 -2.05
CA ASN A 246 -10.18 -14.56 -2.53
C ASN A 246 -8.65 -14.58 -2.33
N GLN A 247 -7.93 -13.95 -3.27
CA GLN A 247 -6.49 -13.72 -3.18
C GLN A 247 -6.23 -12.27 -2.78
N HIS A 248 -5.10 -12.02 -2.12
CA HIS A 248 -4.72 -10.69 -1.66
C HIS A 248 -3.29 -10.35 -2.04
N GLY A 249 -3.09 -9.09 -2.45
CA GLY A 249 -1.81 -8.40 -2.43
C GLY A 249 -1.96 -7.18 -1.51
N LEU A 250 -1.00 -6.99 -0.60
CA LEU A 250 -1.10 -6.03 0.49
C LEU A 250 0.17 -5.22 0.65
N LEU A 251 0.03 -3.91 0.87
CA LEU A 251 1.09 -3.04 1.33
C LEU A 251 0.68 -2.36 2.65
N LEU A 252 1.56 -2.44 3.65
CA LEU A 252 1.40 -1.70 4.90
C LEU A 252 1.87 -0.25 4.69
N LEU A 253 0.91 0.67 4.62
CA LEU A 253 1.14 2.08 4.36
C LEU A 253 1.59 2.84 5.63
N GLU A 254 0.99 2.51 6.78
CA GLU A 254 1.27 3.15 8.06
C GLU A 254 1.26 2.15 9.23
N GLY A 255 1.96 2.54 10.30
CA GLY A 255 2.08 1.81 11.56
C GLY A 255 2.78 0.45 11.44
N GLN A 256 2.35 -0.51 12.27
CA GLN A 256 3.03 -1.80 12.47
C GLN A 256 2.08 -2.78 13.19
N GLY A 257 2.19 -4.07 12.90
CA GLY A 257 1.35 -5.06 13.55
C GLY A 257 1.90 -6.48 13.42
N ILE A 258 1.10 -7.44 13.87
CA ILE A 258 1.38 -8.87 13.73
C ILE A 258 0.35 -9.42 12.76
N TYR A 259 0.83 -10.04 11.68
CA TYR A 259 -0.02 -10.65 10.66
C TYR A 259 0.22 -12.16 10.69
N ARG A 260 -0.84 -12.93 10.97
CA ARG A 260 -0.78 -14.40 10.99
C ARG A 260 -1.11 -14.95 9.61
N LEU A 261 -0.29 -15.86 9.09
CA LEU A 261 -0.50 -16.52 7.80
C LEU A 261 -0.33 -18.04 7.94
N GLY A 262 -1.46 -18.74 7.98
CA GLY A 262 -1.51 -20.16 8.35
C GLY A 262 -1.04 -20.35 9.80
N ASP A 263 0.00 -21.16 9.98
CA ASP A 263 0.67 -21.38 11.28
C ASP A 263 1.96 -20.54 11.45
N SER A 264 2.11 -19.49 10.63
CA SER A 264 3.22 -18.54 10.68
C SER A 264 2.85 -17.28 11.45
#